data_AF-A0A286EWF8-F1
#
_entry.id   AF-A0A286EWF8-F1
#
_cell.length_a   1.000
_cell.length_b   1.000
_cell.length_c   1.000
_cell.angle_alpha   90.00
_cell.angle_beta   90.00
_cell.angle_gamma   90.00
#
_symmetry.space_group_name_H-M   'P 1'
#
loop_
_entity.id
_entity.type
_entity.pdbx_description
1 polymer ?
#
loop_
_entity_poly.entity_id
_entity_poly.type
_entity_poly.pdbx_seq_one_letter_code
_entity_poly.pdbx_strand_id
1 'polypeptide(L)' 'NRAVFIQWLKEDLIPKLNKKSVLIMDNARFHVGEEIRQLVAQSGHKLLY' A
#
# COMPACT_ATOMS: atom_id res chain seq x y z
N ASN A 1 -7.92 -5.48 11.25
CA ASN A 1 -7.00 -4.39 10.82
C ASN A 1 -6.38 -4.65 9.46
N ARG A 2 -5.67 -5.77 9.25
CA ARG A 2 -4.99 -6.04 7.95
C ARG A 2 -5.93 -6.08 6.73
N ALA A 3 -7.01 -6.87 6.78
CA ALA A 3 -7.96 -6.97 5.66
C ALA A 3 -8.59 -5.61 5.29
N VAL A 4 -9.06 -4.87 6.30
CA VAL A 4 -9.61 -3.52 6.14
C VAL A 4 -8.58 -2.57 5.52
N PHE A 5 -7.32 -2.64 5.97
CA PHE A 5 -6.22 -1.83 5.42
C PHE A 5 -5.93 -2.15 3.96
N ILE A 6 -5.86 -3.44 3.59
CA ILE A 6 -5.63 -3.87 2.20
C ILE A 6 -6.78 -3.41 1.31
N GLN A 7 -8.02 -3.55 1.78
CA GLN A 7 -9.19 -3.08 1.06
C GLN A 7 -9.12 -1.57 0.82
N TRP A 8 -8.86 -0.78 1.86
CA TRP A 8 -8.68 0.67 1.74
C TRP A 8 -7.52 1.04 0.80
N LEU A 9 -6.37 0.37 0.91
CA LEU A 9 -5.21 0.61 0.06
C LEU A 9 -5.54 0.40 -1.43
N LYS A 10 -6.26 -0.69 -1.74
CA LYS A 10 -6.64 -1.09 -3.09
C LYS A 10 -7.76 -0.24 -3.67
N GLU A 11 -8.81 0.00 -2.90
CA GLU A 11 -10.06 0.59 -3.39
C GLU A 11 -10.10 2.11 -3.25
N ASP A 12 -9.30 2.68 -2.35
CA ASP A 12 -9.34 4.12 -2.03
C ASP A 12 -8.02 4.84 -2.28
N LEU A 13 -6.92 4.40 -1.66
CA LEU A 13 -5.66 5.15 -1.72
C LEU A 13 -5.03 5.10 -3.12
N ILE A 14 -4.74 3.90 -3.63
CA ILE A 14 -4.05 3.71 -4.90
C ILE A 14 -4.76 4.42 -6.07
N PRO A 15 -6.10 4.30 -6.25
CA PRO A 15 -6.81 4.98 -7.34
C PRO A 15 -6.68 6.51 -7.33
N LYS A 16 -6.40 7.12 -6.17
CA LYS A 16 -6.24 8.58 -6.03
C LYS A 16 -4.81 9.05 -6.31
N LEU A 17 -3.84 8.14 -6.44
CA LEU A 17 -2.44 8.48 -6.68
C LEU A 17 -2.18 8.69 -8.19
N ASN A 18 -2.44 9.92 -8.64
CA ASN A 18 -2.27 10.32 -10.05
C ASN A 18 -0.82 10.36 -10.56
N LYS A 19 0.17 10.16 -9.67
CA LYS A 19 1.60 10.14 -9.99
C LYS A 19 2.28 8.99 -9.26
N LYS A 20 3.35 8.46 -9.86
CA LYS A 20 4.20 7.45 -9.22
C LYS A 20 4.73 8.02 -7.90
N SER A 21 4.37 7.36 -6.81
CA SER A 21 4.62 7.84 -5.45
C SER A 21 5.40 6.82 -4.63
N VAL A 22 6.01 7.29 -3.55
CA VAL A 22 6.59 6.45 -2.50
C VAL A 22 5.67 6.49 -1.29
N LEU A 23 5.12 5.35 -0.91
CA LEU A 23 4.32 5.18 0.30
C LEU A 23 5.27 4.87 1.46
N ILE A 24 5.18 5.65 2.53
CA ILE A 24 5.96 5.47 3.76
C ILE A 24 4.97 5.09 4.86
N MET A 25 5.17 3.92 5.48
CA MET A 25 4.28 3.39 6.52
C MET A 25 5.06 3.20 7.82
N ASP A 26 4.35 3.17 8.95
CA ASP A 26 4.99 2.77 10.20
C ASP A 26 5.23 1.24 10.26
N ASN A 27 5.94 0.79 11.29
CA ASN A 27 6.29 -0.62 11.47
C ASN A 27 5.18 -1.46 12.10
N ALA A 28 3.91 -1.03 12.07
CA ALA A 28 2.83 -1.85 12.61
C ALA A 28 2.69 -3.15 11.82
N ARG A 29 2.52 -4.27 12.54
CA ARG A 29 2.55 -5.63 11.96
C ARG A 29 1.58 -5.85 10.81
N PHE A 30 0.48 -5.08 10.73
CA PHE A 30 -0.53 -5.24 9.69
C PHE A 30 -0.20 -4.50 8.38
N HIS A 31 0.78 -3.60 8.37
CA HIS A 31 1.33 -3.01 7.15
C HIS A 31 2.37 -3.91 6.47
N VAL A 32 3.00 -4.80 7.25
CA VAL A 32 4.07 -5.68 6.75
C VAL A 32 3.44 -6.90 6.07
N GLY A 33 3.80 -7.12 4.81
CA GLY A 33 3.45 -8.34 4.09
C GLY A 33 3.69 -8.24 2.59
N GLU A 34 3.89 -9.39 1.95
CA GLU A 34 4.20 -9.48 0.52
C GLU A 34 3.06 -8.94 -0.35
N GLU A 35 1.81 -9.24 0.03
CA GLU A 35 0.60 -8.75 -0.65
C GLU A 35 0.56 -7.22 -0.77
N ILE A 36 0.93 -6.49 0.30
CA ILE A 36 0.93 -5.02 0.31
C ILE A 36 2.06 -4.50 -0.60
N ARG A 37 3.25 -5.13 -0.55
CA ARG A 37 4.37 -4.79 -1.45
C ARG A 37 3.98 -4.99 -2.92
N GLN A 38 3.36 -6.12 -3.24
CA GLN A 38 2.93 -6.45 -4.60
C GLN A 38 1.85 -5.50 -5.09
N LEU A 39 0.84 -5.21 -4.27
CA LEU A 39 -0.23 -4.28 -4.62
C LEU A 39 0.34 -2.89 -4.96
N VAL A 40 1.23 -2.36 -4.12
CA VAL A 40 1.88 -1.06 -4.35
C VAL A 40 2.79 -1.08 -5.60
N ALA A 41 3.57 -2.15 -5.78
CA ALA A 41 4.49 -2.28 -6.91
C ALA A 41 3.76 -2.44 -8.26
N GLN A 42 2.68 -3.22 -8.30
CA GLN A 42 1.84 -3.43 -9.49
C GLN A 42 1.17 -2.12 -9.95
N SER A 43 0.87 -1.21 -9.03
CA SER A 43 0.38 0.14 -9.33
C SER A 43 1.49 1.14 -9.71
N GLY A 44 2.75 0.68 -9.83
CA GLY A 44 3.89 1.52 -10.22
C GLY A 44 4.39 2.45 -9.11
N HIS A 45 4.07 2.14 -7.85
CA HIS A 45 4.51 2.87 -6.67
C HIS A 45 5.61 2.11 -5.93
N LYS A 46 6.24 2.75 -4.94
CA LYS A 46 7.23 2.12 -4.05
C LYS A 46 6.71 2.13 -2.63
N LEU A 47 7.10 1.12 -1.83
CA LEU A 47 6.76 1.03 -0.41
C LEU A 47 8.03 1.05 0.44
N LEU A 48 8.03 1.91 1.46
CA LEU A 48 9.02 1.98 2.54
C LEU A 48 8.32 1.82 3.89
N TYR A 49 9.06 1.30 4.86
CA TYR A 49 8.66 1.12 6.26
C TYR A 49 9.62 1.91 7.16
#